data_AF-A0A521U4V8-F1
#
_entry.id   AF-A0A521U4V8-F1
#
_cell.length_a   1.000
_cell.length_b   1.000
_cell.length_c   1.000
_cell.angle_alpha   90.00
_cell.angle_beta   90.00
_cell.angle_gamma   90.00
#
_symmetry.space_group_name_H-M   'P 1'
#
loop_
_entity.id
_entity.type
_entity.pdbx_description
1 polymer ?
#
loop_
_entity_poly.entity_id
_entity_poly.type
_entity_poly.pdbx_seq_one_letter_code
_entity_poly.pdbx_strand_id
1 'polypeptide(L)'
;MRLAVGIASKAPTAGRIFVLSEKRKVAMLEKQAEWLTPAQAANRLGISGQRVRQLLDAGRLNHIRTPLGRLVDPRDVETFAQLRQERRTS
;
A
#
# COMPACT_ATOMS: atom_id res chain seq x y z
N MET A 1 -38.44 36.76 -38.83
CA MET A 1 -39.36 35.92 -38.02
C MET A 1 -39.39 34.51 -38.62
N ARG A 2 -38.58 33.58 -38.10
CA ARG A 2 -38.76 32.11 -38.11
C ARG A 2 -37.58 31.45 -37.39
N LEU A 3 -37.92 30.63 -36.40
CA LEU A 3 -37.05 29.94 -35.46
C LEU A 3 -36.27 28.82 -36.15
N ALA A 4 -34.98 28.69 -35.83
CA ALA A 4 -34.24 27.45 -35.98
C ALA A 4 -33.70 27.04 -34.61
N VAL A 5 -34.47 26.18 -33.94
CA VAL A 5 -34.08 25.46 -32.73
C VAL A 5 -33.10 24.36 -33.16
N GLY A 6 -31.81 24.61 -32.95
CA GLY A 6 -30.75 23.61 -33.11
C GLY A 6 -30.52 22.86 -31.81
N ILE A 7 -31.20 21.73 -31.65
CA ILE A 7 -30.86 20.70 -30.65
C ILE A 7 -29.98 19.67 -31.35
N ALA A 8 -28.67 19.73 -31.11
CA ALA A 8 -27.73 18.69 -31.48
C ALA A 8 -26.83 18.41 -30.27
N SER A 9 -27.31 17.46 -29.45
CA SER A 9 -26.55 16.47 -28.68
C SER A 9 -25.01 16.55 -28.80
N LYS A 10 -24.36 17.30 -27.91
CA LYS A 10 -22.94 17.10 -27.61
C LYS A 10 -22.84 16.08 -26.47
N ALA A 11 -22.59 14.84 -26.84
CA ALA A 11 -22.32 13.71 -25.95
C ALA A 11 -21.19 14.05 -24.94
N PRO A 12 -21.19 13.42 -23.76
CA PRO A 12 -20.43 13.86 -22.60
C PRO A 12 -18.91 13.79 -22.81
N THR A 13 -18.25 14.85 -22.36
CA THR A 13 -16.80 15.03 -22.24
C THR A 13 -16.13 13.79 -21.63
N ALA A 14 -15.67 12.89 -22.50
CA ALA A 14 -14.89 11.69 -22.20
C ALA A 14 -13.46 12.01 -21.76
N GLY A 15 -13.31 12.89 -20.77
CA GLY A 15 -12.01 13.32 -20.24
C GLY A 15 -11.87 13.18 -18.73
N ARG A 16 -12.87 12.60 -18.03
CA ARG A 16 -12.94 12.64 -16.56
C ARG A 16 -12.57 11.34 -15.84
N ILE A 17 -12.24 10.27 -16.58
CA ILE A 17 -12.09 8.93 -15.99
C ILE A 17 -10.62 8.54 -15.74
N PHE A 18 -9.63 9.21 -16.33
CA PHE A 18 -8.23 8.73 -16.27
C PHE A 18 -7.35 9.27 -15.10
N VAL A 19 -7.81 10.23 -14.29
CA VAL A 19 -6.95 10.87 -13.25
C VAL A 19 -7.09 10.22 -11.84
N LEU A 20 -7.92 9.18 -11.70
CA LEU A 20 -8.14 8.50 -10.40
C LEU A 20 -7.13 7.38 -10.12
N SER A 21 -6.37 6.93 -11.13
CA SER A 21 -5.39 5.84 -11.01
C SER A 21 -4.03 6.31 -10.48
N GLU A 22 -3.49 7.40 -11.04
CA GLU A 22 -2.20 7.96 -10.60
C GLU A 22 -2.22 8.45 -9.16
N LYS A 23 -3.28 9.18 -8.75
CA LYS A 23 -3.39 9.74 -7.39
C LYS A 23 -3.38 8.66 -6.29
N ARG A 24 -3.85 7.45 -6.60
CA ARG A 24 -3.77 6.31 -5.67
C ARG A 24 -2.34 5.80 -5.50
N LYS A 25 -1.55 5.73 -6.57
CA LYS A 25 -0.15 5.27 -6.51
C LYS A 25 0.73 6.25 -5.75
N VAL A 26 0.62 7.55 -6.01
CA VAL A 26 1.42 8.56 -5.27
C VAL A 26 1.01 8.67 -3.80
N ALA A 27 -0.29 8.58 -3.47
CA ALA A 27 -0.73 8.52 -2.08
C ALA A 27 -0.31 7.20 -1.38
N MET A 28 -0.16 6.09 -2.11
CA MET A 28 0.34 4.82 -1.58
C MET A 28 1.86 4.86 -1.35
N LEU A 29 2.60 5.62 -2.17
CA LEU A 29 4.05 5.82 -2.04
C LEU A 29 4.40 6.86 -0.95
N GLU A 30 3.65 7.95 -0.82
CA GLU A 30 3.88 8.99 0.21
C GLU A 30 3.52 8.52 1.62
N LYS A 31 2.64 7.52 1.76
CA LYS A 31 2.20 6.98 3.07
C LYS A 31 3.20 6.00 3.70
N GLN A 32 4.36 5.76 3.07
CA GLN A 32 5.33 4.72 3.46
C GLN A 32 6.72 5.28 3.84
N ALA A 33 6.78 6.34 4.65
CA ALA A 33 8.03 6.86 5.19
C ALA A 33 8.16 6.73 6.73
N GLU A 34 7.35 5.88 7.36
CA GLU A 34 7.48 5.57 8.78
C GLU A 34 7.86 4.11 8.98
N TRP A 35 9.09 3.88 9.41
CA TRP A 35 9.55 2.56 9.81
C TRP A 35 8.65 2.00 10.93
N LEU A 36 8.32 0.72 10.85
CA LEU A 36 7.41 0.09 11.80
C LEU A 36 8.16 -0.41 13.03
N THR A 37 7.60 -0.22 14.22
CA THR A 37 8.05 -0.99 15.37
C THR A 37 7.73 -2.48 15.17
N PRO A 38 8.44 -3.41 15.86
CA PRO A 38 8.16 -4.84 15.74
C PRO A 38 6.73 -5.19 16.16
N ALA A 39 6.14 -4.43 17.09
CA ALA A 39 4.75 -4.59 17.50
C ALA A 39 3.77 -4.19 16.40
N GLN A 40 4.00 -3.08 15.71
CA GLN A 40 3.18 -2.67 14.56
C GLN A 40 3.31 -3.67 13.40
N ALA A 41 4.52 -4.15 13.11
CA ALA A 41 4.74 -5.19 12.11
C ALA A 41 4.00 -6.50 12.48
N ALA A 42 4.01 -6.88 13.76
CA ALA A 42 3.30 -8.06 14.26
C ALA A 42 1.78 -7.96 14.03
N ASN A 43 1.19 -6.80 14.36
CA ASN A 43 -0.22 -6.53 14.14
C ASN A 43 -0.59 -6.58 12.65
N ARG A 44 0.27 -6.03 11.76
CA ARG A 44 0.03 -6.09 10.31
C ARG A 44 0.12 -7.50 9.74
N LEU A 45 1.05 -8.32 10.25
CA LEU A 45 1.26 -9.69 9.80
C LEU A 45 0.30 -10.71 10.44
N GLY A 46 -0.46 -10.31 11.45
CA GLY A 46 -1.31 -11.21 12.24
C GLY A 46 -0.51 -12.30 12.96
N ILE A 47 0.69 -11.96 13.46
CA ILE A 47 1.57 -12.90 14.17
C ILE A 47 2.05 -12.30 15.50
N SER A 48 2.65 -13.11 16.36
CA SER A 48 3.22 -12.61 17.63
C SER A 48 4.45 -11.73 17.40
N GLY A 49 4.67 -10.76 18.29
CA GLY A 49 5.87 -9.91 18.26
C GLY A 49 7.18 -10.71 18.42
N GLN A 50 7.15 -11.82 19.16
CA GLN A 50 8.28 -12.75 19.23
C GLN A 50 8.59 -13.38 17.88
N ARG A 51 7.56 -13.77 17.11
CA ARG A 51 7.76 -14.30 15.76
C ARG A 51 8.35 -13.26 14.82
N VAL A 52 7.95 -11.99 14.93
CA VAL A 52 8.58 -10.90 14.18
C VAL A 52 10.07 -10.79 14.52
N ARG A 53 10.45 -10.82 15.81
CA ARG A 53 11.87 -10.79 16.21
C ARG A 53 12.67 -11.93 15.59
N GLN A 54 12.12 -13.15 15.59
CA GLN A 54 12.77 -14.28 14.92
C GLN A 54 12.94 -14.06 13.41
N LEU A 55 11.97 -13.45 12.73
CA LEU A 55 12.09 -13.11 11.31
C LEU A 55 13.17 -12.06 11.07
N LEU A 56 13.31 -11.08 11.97
CA LEU A 56 14.36 -10.07 11.92
C LEU A 56 15.74 -10.69 12.16
N ASP A 57 15.87 -11.57 13.15
CA ASP A 57 17.12 -12.29 13.45
C ASP A 57 17.52 -13.23 12.31
N ALA A 58 16.54 -13.85 11.65
CA ALA A 58 16.75 -14.71 10.48
C ALA A 58 17.00 -13.93 9.17
N GLY A 59 17.00 -12.59 9.18
CA GLY A 59 17.17 -11.77 7.99
C GLY A 59 16.03 -11.89 6.97
N ARG A 60 14.84 -12.34 7.41
CA ARG A 60 13.64 -12.54 6.58
C ARG A 60 12.78 -11.29 6.46
N LEU A 61 13.09 -10.26 7.27
CA LEU A 61 12.48 -8.94 7.22
C LEU A 61 13.56 -7.87 7.32
N ASN A 62 13.51 -6.88 6.43
CA ASN A 62 14.42 -5.75 6.39
C ASN A 62 14.18 -4.82 7.59
N HIS A 63 15.26 -4.38 8.22
CA HIS A 63 15.19 -3.52 9.39
C HIS A 63 16.42 -2.67 9.60
N ILE A 64 16.21 -1.55 10.28
CA ILE A 64 17.28 -0.71 10.82
C ILE A 64 17.39 -0.90 12.33
N ARG A 65 18.60 -0.79 12.85
CA ARG A 65 18.87 -0.73 14.29
C ARG A 65 18.96 0.74 14.69
N THR A 66 18.20 1.11 15.70
CA THR A 66 18.22 2.43 16.34
C THR A 66 18.58 2.26 17.82
N PRO A 67 19.01 3.33 18.52
CA PRO A 67 19.24 3.26 19.97
C PRO A 67 18.00 2.82 20.77
N LEU A 68 16.79 3.03 20.23
CA LEU A 68 15.52 2.66 20.86
C LEU A 68 15.04 1.24 20.48
N GLY A 69 15.74 0.54 19.60
CA GLY A 69 15.40 -0.83 19.20
C GLY A 69 15.56 -1.10 17.71
N ARG A 70 14.65 -1.88 17.14
CA ARG A 70 14.65 -2.22 15.71
C ARG A 70 13.41 -1.66 15.05
N LEU A 71 13.57 -1.06 13.89
CA LEU A 71 12.44 -0.62 13.07
C LEU A 71 12.44 -1.38 11.75
N VAL A 72 11.27 -1.85 11.36
CA VAL A 72 11.03 -2.77 10.25
C VAL A 72 10.54 -1.99 9.04
N ASP A 73 11.04 -2.34 7.86
CA ASP A 73 10.59 -1.76 6.61
C ASP A 73 9.11 -2.15 6.36
N PRO A 74 8.18 -1.18 6.26
CA PRO A 74 6.78 -1.47 5.99
C PRO A 74 6.56 -2.19 4.65
N ARG A 75 7.39 -1.92 3.63
CA ARG A 75 7.25 -2.54 2.30
C ARG A 75 7.52 -4.03 2.36
N ASP A 76 8.59 -4.40 3.04
CA ASP A 76 8.97 -5.80 3.18
C ASP A 76 7.97 -6.58 4.03
N VAL A 77 7.36 -5.93 5.03
CA VAL A 77 6.23 -6.49 5.79
C VAL A 77 5.03 -6.78 4.89
N GLU A 78 4.67 -5.86 3.99
CA GLU A 78 3.58 -6.05 3.03
C GLU A 78 3.88 -7.17 2.04
N THR A 79 5.09 -7.19 1.45
CA THR A 79 5.54 -8.26 0.56
C THR A 79 5.50 -9.62 1.26
N PHE A 80 6.00 -9.70 2.49
CA PHE A 80 5.98 -10.94 3.27
C PHE A 80 4.55 -11.40 3.59
N ALA A 81 3.63 -10.47 3.86
CA ALA A 81 2.22 -10.79 4.08
C ALA A 81 1.60 -11.43 2.83
N GLN A 82 1.85 -10.87 1.65
CA GLN A 82 1.34 -11.37 0.37
C GLN A 82 1.86 -12.78 0.08
N LEU A 83 3.18 -13.00 0.19
CA LEU A 83 3.82 -14.31 -0.01
C LEU A 83 3.23 -15.40 0.90
N ARG A 84 2.80 -15.04 2.12
CA ARG A 84 2.15 -15.99 3.03
C ARG A 84 0.73 -16.34 2.63
N GLN A 85 -0.01 -15.39 2.06
CA GLN A 85 -1.37 -15.66 1.58
C GLN A 85 -1.35 -16.57 0.36
N GLU A 86 -0.45 -16.32 -0.60
CA GLU A 86 -0.28 -17.15 -1.80
C GLU A 86 -0.01 -18.61 -1.44
N ARG A 87 0.88 -18.85 -0.46
CA ARG A 87 1.20 -20.20 0.05
C ARG A 87 0.06 -20.88 0.80
N ARG A 88 -0.94 -20.12 1.26
CA ARG A 88 -2.10 -20.65 1.99
C ARG A 88 -3.24 -20.99 1.04
N THR A 89 -3.32 -20.32 -0.09
CA THR A 89 -4.36 -20.51 -1.11
C THR A 89 -3.97 -21.49 -2.22
N SER A 90 -2.69 -21.84 -2.33
CA SER A 90 -2.18 -22.88 -3.25
C SER A 90 -2.03 -24.22 -2.55
#